data_AF-A0A2D6N191-F1
#
_entry.id   AF-A0A2D6N191-F1
#
_cell.length_a   1.000
_cell.length_b   1.000
_cell.length_c   1.000
_cell.angle_alpha   90.00
_cell.angle_beta   90.00
_cell.angle_gamma   90.00
#
_symmetry.space_group_name_H-M   'P 1'
#
loop_
_entity.id
_entity.type
_entity.pdbx_description
1 polymer ?
#
loop_
_entity_poly.entity_id
_entity_poly.type
_entity_poly.pdbx_seq_one_letter_code
_entity_poly.pdbx_strand_id
1 'polypeptide(L)'
;MPRTPQRTRKNAESRSDRPHVRGGPVWLTGFHPVREALRARRRRLDRLWIRRGRQGAEVDELATLARAAGLPVERVEDSEIEQQAAVDGNPQGVALRAGALPELSLEALLEHARRAPGSGSRLVALDGVEDPQNLGAVARVAESAGAHGLILTKRRAPELTAAVSRASAGAIEWLRVARVPNLGRALATLQAEDYWLVAAAPEAGDSLFRIDDRILTGNLAVVLGAEGRGIRRSILEQADHLVEIPMRGKIASLNVSTAGAVILYDLLRRAESTD
;
A
#
# COMPACT_ATOMS: atom_id res chain seq x y z
N MET A 1 28.10 -3.87 53.40
CA MET A 1 27.24 -4.80 52.63
C MET A 1 27.61 -4.70 51.16
N PRO A 2 28.02 -5.80 50.49
CA PRO A 2 28.47 -5.76 49.10
C PRO A 2 27.28 -5.67 48.13
N ARG A 3 27.44 -4.90 47.06
CA ARG A 3 26.46 -4.73 45.99
C ARG A 3 26.45 -5.96 45.07
N THR A 4 25.27 -6.54 44.90
CA THR A 4 24.97 -7.64 43.98
C THR A 4 25.20 -7.22 42.52
N PRO A 5 25.76 -8.07 41.63
CA PRO A 5 26.05 -7.69 40.26
C PRO A 5 24.79 -7.62 39.39
N GLN A 6 24.74 -6.59 38.52
CA GLN A 6 23.74 -6.41 37.46
C GLN A 6 23.76 -7.60 36.49
N ARG A 7 22.63 -8.31 36.37
CA ARG A 7 22.37 -9.24 35.27
C ARG A 7 22.29 -8.44 33.97
N THR A 8 23.26 -8.67 33.09
CA THR A 8 23.21 -8.35 31.66
C THR A 8 21.90 -8.84 31.06
N ARG A 9 21.05 -7.93 30.59
CA ARG A 9 19.88 -8.24 29.76
C ARG A 9 20.38 -8.76 28.41
N LYS A 10 20.33 -10.08 28.22
CA LYS A 10 20.47 -10.70 26.90
C LYS A 10 19.28 -10.26 26.03
N ASN A 11 19.60 -9.86 24.80
CA ASN A 11 18.70 -9.52 23.71
C ASN A 11 17.48 -10.44 23.65
N ALA A 12 16.31 -9.87 23.92
CA ALA A 12 15.05 -10.37 23.42
C ALA A 12 14.82 -9.69 22.07
N GLU A 13 15.21 -10.35 20.99
CA GLU A 13 14.67 -10.00 19.67
C GLU A 13 13.15 -10.03 19.78
N SER A 14 12.52 -8.88 19.59
CA SER A 14 11.09 -8.69 19.79
C SER A 14 10.32 -9.59 18.82
N ARG A 15 9.35 -10.35 19.34
CA ARG A 15 8.43 -11.14 18.51
C ARG A 15 7.52 -10.28 17.60
N SER A 16 7.63 -8.95 17.65
CA SER A 16 6.74 -7.98 16.98
C SER A 16 7.17 -7.58 15.58
N ASP A 17 8.40 -7.90 15.14
CA ASP A 17 8.94 -7.40 13.86
C ASP A 17 8.78 -8.38 12.69
N ARG A 18 8.23 -9.57 12.93
CA ARG A 18 8.02 -10.54 11.85
C ARG A 18 6.78 -10.16 11.02
N PRO A 19 6.87 -10.17 9.68
CA PRO A 19 5.72 -9.90 8.84
C PRO A 19 4.58 -10.87 9.15
N HIS A 20 3.38 -10.33 9.32
CA HIS A 20 2.18 -11.11 9.55
C HIS A 20 1.54 -11.46 8.21
N VAL A 21 1.19 -12.72 8.01
CA VAL A 21 0.53 -13.21 6.80
C VAL A 21 -0.92 -13.54 7.15
N ARG A 22 -1.86 -12.80 6.58
CA ARG A 22 -3.30 -13.01 6.80
C ARG A 22 -3.94 -13.55 5.52
N GLY A 23 -4.59 -14.72 5.60
CA GLY A 23 -5.26 -15.37 4.47
C GLY A 23 -4.52 -16.61 3.94
N GLY A 24 -5.21 -17.38 3.10
CA GLY A 24 -4.68 -18.59 2.46
C GLY A 24 -3.95 -18.29 1.14
N PRO A 25 -3.57 -19.34 0.38
CA PRO A 25 -3.11 -19.19 -0.99
C PRO A 25 -4.14 -18.45 -1.85
N VAL A 26 -3.67 -17.58 -2.73
CA VAL A 26 -4.46 -16.80 -3.69
C VAL A 26 -3.97 -17.08 -5.11
N TRP A 27 -4.85 -16.83 -6.09
CA TRP A 27 -4.51 -16.83 -7.50
C TRP A 27 -4.46 -15.40 -8.01
N LEU A 28 -3.28 -14.91 -8.34
CA LEU A 28 -3.10 -13.62 -9.01
C LEU A 28 -3.29 -13.82 -10.51
N THR A 29 -4.08 -12.98 -11.15
CA THR A 29 -4.41 -13.09 -12.58
C THR A 29 -4.07 -11.81 -13.35
N GLY A 30 -3.88 -11.95 -14.67
CA GLY A 30 -3.47 -10.86 -15.54
C GLY A 30 -1.96 -10.59 -15.51
N PHE A 31 -1.44 -9.95 -16.56
CA PHE A 31 0.01 -9.80 -16.74
C PHE A 31 0.66 -8.93 -15.66
N HIS A 32 0.06 -7.79 -15.33
CA HIS A 32 0.66 -6.85 -14.38
C HIS A 32 0.77 -7.42 -12.96
N PRO A 33 -0.31 -7.92 -12.30
CA PRO A 33 -0.20 -8.43 -10.94
C PRO A 33 0.75 -9.63 -10.84
N VAL A 34 0.72 -10.53 -11.83
CA VAL A 34 1.63 -11.67 -11.90
C VAL A 34 3.08 -11.23 -12.05
N ARG A 35 3.36 -10.30 -12.96
CA ARG A 35 4.71 -9.77 -13.19
C ARG A 35 5.28 -9.12 -11.93
N GLU A 36 4.53 -8.21 -11.33
CA GLU A 36 5.02 -7.47 -10.16
C GLU A 36 5.21 -8.39 -8.96
N ALA A 37 4.36 -9.41 -8.76
CA ALA A 37 4.56 -10.40 -7.70
C ALA A 37 5.83 -11.26 -7.92
N LEU A 38 6.09 -11.69 -9.17
CA LEU A 38 7.31 -12.44 -9.52
C LEU A 38 8.58 -11.59 -9.35
N ARG A 39 8.50 -10.27 -9.60
CA ARG A 39 9.62 -9.34 -9.44
C ARG A 39 9.87 -8.99 -7.97
N ALA A 40 8.82 -8.62 -7.23
CA ALA A 40 8.93 -8.20 -5.84
C ALA A 40 9.31 -9.35 -4.89
N ARG A 41 8.89 -10.59 -5.19
CA ARG A 41 9.20 -11.81 -4.41
C ARG A 41 8.90 -11.69 -2.91
N ARG A 42 7.89 -10.91 -2.55
CA ARG A 42 7.47 -10.72 -1.15
C ARG A 42 6.51 -11.77 -0.64
N ARG A 43 5.87 -12.49 -1.56
CA ARG A 43 4.97 -13.62 -1.25
C ARG A 43 5.75 -14.92 -1.40
N ARG A 44 5.26 -15.98 -0.74
CA ARG A 44 5.62 -17.34 -1.14
C ARG A 44 5.00 -17.62 -2.50
N LEU A 45 5.83 -17.90 -3.49
CA LEU A 45 5.38 -18.17 -4.86
C LEU A 45 5.36 -19.70 -5.06
N ASP A 46 4.25 -20.25 -5.56
CA ASP A 46 4.07 -21.71 -5.64
C ASP A 46 4.15 -22.25 -7.09
N ARG A 47 3.41 -21.67 -8.05
CA ARG A 47 3.47 -22.05 -9.49
C ARG A 47 2.86 -21.01 -10.41
N LEU A 48 3.36 -20.94 -11.65
CA LEU A 48 2.78 -20.12 -12.72
C LEU A 48 2.03 -21.00 -13.73
N TRP A 49 0.79 -20.63 -14.02
CA TRP A 49 -0.06 -21.19 -15.07
C TRP A 49 -0.16 -20.23 -16.25
N ILE A 50 0.01 -20.77 -17.44
CA ILE A 50 -0.15 -20.06 -18.71
C ILE A 50 -1.09 -20.88 -19.57
N ARG A 51 -2.11 -20.25 -20.14
CA ARG A 51 -3.06 -20.90 -21.05
C ARG A 51 -2.32 -21.56 -22.22
N ARG A 52 -2.73 -22.78 -22.59
CA ARG A 52 -2.24 -23.46 -23.79
C ARG A 52 -2.46 -22.59 -25.04
N GLY A 53 -1.49 -22.63 -25.95
CA GLY A 53 -1.48 -21.80 -27.15
C GLY A 53 -1.23 -20.30 -26.92
N ARG A 54 -1.20 -19.80 -25.68
CA ARG A 54 -0.86 -18.40 -25.40
C ARG A 54 0.64 -18.16 -25.62
N GLN A 55 0.97 -17.16 -26.42
CA GLN A 55 2.33 -16.80 -26.82
C GLN A 55 2.48 -15.27 -26.81
N GLY A 56 3.72 -14.79 -26.97
CA GLY A 56 4.06 -13.37 -27.06
C GLY A 56 5.06 -12.93 -25.99
N ALA A 57 5.64 -11.75 -26.20
CA ALA A 57 6.73 -11.23 -25.36
C ALA A 57 6.38 -11.18 -23.86
N GLU A 58 5.14 -10.79 -23.50
CA GLU A 58 4.71 -10.77 -22.10
C GLU A 58 4.69 -12.17 -21.48
N VAL A 59 4.31 -13.20 -22.24
CA VAL A 59 4.29 -14.60 -21.77
C VAL A 59 5.71 -15.10 -21.52
N ASP A 60 6.62 -14.79 -22.44
CA ASP A 60 8.03 -15.18 -22.35
C ASP A 60 8.72 -14.46 -21.18
N GLU A 61 8.39 -13.19 -20.94
CA GLU A 61 8.82 -12.43 -19.76
C GLU A 61 8.38 -13.15 -18.47
N LEU A 62 7.08 -13.44 -18.34
CA LEU A 62 6.56 -14.10 -17.14
C LEU A 62 7.18 -15.49 -16.91
N ALA A 63 7.34 -16.28 -17.98
CA ALA A 63 8.00 -17.57 -17.89
C ALA A 63 9.47 -17.45 -17.46
N THR A 64 10.18 -16.42 -17.92
CA THR A 64 11.56 -16.13 -17.53
C THR A 64 11.65 -15.72 -16.07
N LEU A 65 10.78 -14.81 -15.62
CA LEU A 65 10.72 -14.38 -14.21
C LEU A 65 10.38 -15.54 -13.28
N ALA A 66 9.43 -16.40 -13.66
CA ALA A 66 9.06 -17.58 -12.88
C ALA A 66 10.21 -18.59 -12.75
N ARG A 67 10.90 -18.91 -13.86
CA ARG A 67 12.08 -19.78 -13.82
C ARG A 67 13.20 -19.19 -12.97
N ALA A 68 13.47 -17.88 -13.09
CA ALA A 68 14.45 -17.18 -12.27
C ALA A 68 14.09 -17.15 -10.77
N ALA A 69 12.83 -17.35 -10.43
CA ALA A 69 12.34 -17.49 -9.06
C ALA A 69 12.22 -18.97 -8.62
N GLY A 70 12.62 -19.93 -9.47
CA GLY A 70 12.59 -21.37 -9.17
C GLY A 70 11.20 -22.00 -9.24
N LEU A 71 10.24 -21.37 -9.93
CA LEU A 71 8.87 -21.83 -10.01
C LEU A 71 8.60 -22.72 -11.23
N PRO A 72 7.78 -23.77 -11.08
CA PRO A 72 7.25 -24.50 -12.22
C PRO A 72 6.32 -23.59 -13.05
N VAL A 73 6.43 -23.72 -14.37
CA VAL A 73 5.58 -23.06 -15.35
C VAL A 73 4.78 -24.12 -16.09
N GLU A 74 3.46 -24.15 -15.88
CA GLU A 74 2.57 -25.18 -16.42
C GLU A 74 1.66 -24.60 -17.50
N ARG A 75 1.41 -25.40 -18.55
CA ARG A 75 0.49 -25.06 -19.65
C ARG A 75 -0.86 -25.72 -19.42
N VAL A 76 -1.87 -24.92 -19.10
CA VAL A 76 -3.21 -25.37 -18.69
C VAL A 76 -4.30 -24.92 -19.67
N GLU A 77 -5.47 -25.54 -19.62
CA GLU A 77 -6.65 -25.07 -20.35
C GLU A 77 -7.23 -23.79 -19.74
N ASP A 78 -7.95 -22.99 -20.53
CA ASP A 78 -8.53 -21.71 -20.08
C ASP A 78 -9.50 -21.92 -18.89
N SER A 79 -10.28 -23.00 -18.95
CA SER A 79 -11.24 -23.36 -17.91
C SER A 79 -10.58 -23.66 -16.56
N GLU A 80 -9.34 -24.17 -16.54
CA GLU A 80 -8.58 -24.39 -15.30
C GLU A 80 -8.21 -23.04 -14.66
N ILE A 81 -7.83 -22.06 -15.46
CA ILE A 81 -7.53 -20.70 -15.00
C ILE A 81 -8.81 -20.04 -14.49
N GLU A 82 -9.90 -20.09 -15.24
CA GLU A 82 -11.19 -19.47 -14.88
C GLU A 82 -11.77 -20.04 -13.59
N GLN A 83 -11.70 -21.36 -13.39
CA GLN A 83 -12.17 -22.02 -12.16
C GLN A 83 -11.43 -21.53 -10.91
N GLN A 84 -10.13 -21.29 -11.03
CA GLN A 84 -9.31 -20.78 -9.92
C GLN A 84 -9.41 -19.26 -9.77
N ALA A 85 -9.72 -18.56 -10.85
CA ALA A 85 -9.91 -17.12 -10.93
C ALA A 85 -11.35 -16.68 -10.65
N ALA A 86 -12.17 -17.52 -10.00
CA ALA A 86 -13.63 -17.41 -9.88
C ALA A 86 -14.19 -16.09 -9.31
N VAL A 87 -13.33 -15.19 -8.83
CA VAL A 87 -13.70 -13.90 -8.22
C VAL A 87 -13.02 -12.70 -8.93
N ASP A 88 -12.20 -12.96 -9.95
CA ASP A 88 -11.13 -12.04 -10.34
C ASP A 88 -10.99 -11.77 -11.85
N GLY A 89 -12.02 -11.14 -12.44
CA GLY A 89 -11.92 -10.43 -13.73
C GLY A 89 -11.37 -11.22 -14.91
N ASN A 90 -10.90 -10.52 -15.96
CA ASN A 90 -10.31 -11.10 -17.18
C ASN A 90 -8.88 -11.61 -16.87
N PRO A 91 -8.63 -12.93 -16.80
CA PRO A 91 -7.33 -13.47 -16.39
C PRO A 91 -6.22 -13.30 -17.42
N GLN A 92 -6.57 -12.89 -18.66
CA GLN A 92 -5.66 -12.75 -19.79
C GLN A 92 -4.85 -14.02 -20.10
N GLY A 93 -5.33 -15.19 -19.66
CA GLY A 93 -4.69 -16.49 -19.87
C GLY A 93 -3.44 -16.73 -19.04
N VAL A 94 -3.25 -16.02 -17.92
CA VAL A 94 -2.14 -16.24 -16.98
C VAL A 94 -2.62 -16.20 -15.52
N ALA A 95 -2.09 -17.10 -14.68
CA ALA A 95 -2.41 -17.14 -13.26
C ALA A 95 -1.22 -17.61 -12.41
N LEU A 96 -0.94 -16.92 -11.31
CA LEU A 96 0.13 -17.24 -10.38
C LEU A 96 -0.47 -17.64 -9.04
N ARG A 97 -0.17 -18.85 -8.58
CA ARG A 97 -0.49 -19.27 -7.22
C ARG A 97 0.55 -18.71 -6.27
N ALA A 98 0.10 -17.92 -5.30
CA ALA A 98 0.96 -17.30 -4.30
C ALA A 98 0.33 -17.32 -2.92
N GLY A 99 1.14 -17.19 -1.87
CA GLY A 99 0.67 -16.91 -0.52
C GLY A 99 0.12 -15.49 -0.36
N ALA A 100 -0.40 -15.19 0.83
CA ALA A 100 -0.83 -13.84 1.17
C ALA A 100 0.35 -12.86 1.21
N LEU A 101 0.05 -11.59 0.92
CA LEU A 101 1.04 -10.51 1.00
C LEU A 101 1.41 -10.27 2.47
N PRO A 102 2.71 -10.15 2.81
CA PRO A 102 3.11 -9.87 4.17
C PRO A 102 2.75 -8.43 4.58
N GLU A 103 2.09 -8.31 5.72
CA GLU A 103 1.79 -7.06 6.42
C GLU A 103 2.78 -6.83 7.56
N LEU A 104 3.02 -5.57 7.91
CA LEU A 104 3.96 -5.15 8.96
C LEU A 104 3.24 -4.60 10.20
N SER A 105 3.98 -4.53 11.30
CA SER A 105 3.65 -3.61 12.40
C SER A 105 3.88 -2.16 11.96
N LEU A 106 3.37 -1.20 12.74
CA LEU A 106 3.62 0.22 12.46
C LEU A 106 5.11 0.52 12.63
N GLU A 107 5.73 -0.02 13.68
CA GLU A 107 7.13 0.16 14.02
C GLU A 107 8.06 -0.33 12.91
N ALA A 108 7.78 -1.51 12.34
CA ALA A 108 8.56 -2.05 11.23
C ALA A 108 8.36 -1.26 9.93
N LEU A 109 7.18 -0.66 9.71
CA LEU A 109 6.96 0.25 8.59
C LEU A 109 7.75 1.55 8.75
N LEU A 110 7.76 2.14 9.94
CA LEU A 110 8.53 3.36 10.21
C LEU A 110 10.03 3.12 10.04
N GLU A 111 10.53 2.00 10.56
CA GLU A 111 11.94 1.64 10.38
C GLU A 111 12.29 1.40 8.90
N HIS A 112 11.39 0.81 8.12
CA HIS A 112 11.58 0.70 6.68
C HIS A 112 11.65 2.08 6.01
N ALA A 113 10.74 2.99 6.37
CA ALA A 113 10.66 4.31 5.75
C ALA A 113 11.86 5.20 6.10
N ARG A 114 12.38 5.12 7.34
CA ARG A 114 13.62 5.84 7.74
C ARG A 114 14.86 5.42 6.96
N ARG A 115 14.89 4.18 6.47
CA ARG A 115 16.04 3.65 5.70
C ARG A 115 15.93 3.97 4.20
N ALA A 116 14.81 4.51 3.75
CA ALA A 116 14.65 4.87 2.35
C ALA A 116 15.51 6.10 2.02
N PRO A 117 16.12 6.14 0.82
CA PRO A 117 16.91 7.29 0.40
C PRO A 117 16.01 8.51 0.18
N GLY A 118 16.52 9.72 0.46
CA GLY A 118 15.81 10.98 0.24
C GLY A 118 15.68 11.82 1.50
N SER A 119 15.08 13.00 1.36
CA SER A 119 14.97 14.03 2.41
C SER A 119 13.77 13.84 3.35
N GLY A 120 12.91 12.83 3.15
CA GLY A 120 11.82 12.56 4.09
C GLY A 120 10.96 11.34 3.75
N SER A 121 10.40 10.72 4.79
CA SER A 121 9.44 9.63 4.64
C SER A 121 8.10 10.15 4.10
N ARG A 122 7.43 9.29 3.33
CA ARG A 122 6.10 9.49 2.75
C ARG A 122 5.23 8.29 3.04
N LEU A 123 4.17 8.45 3.81
CA LEU A 123 3.21 7.40 4.13
C LEU A 123 1.80 7.82 3.71
N VAL A 124 0.95 6.84 3.44
CA VAL A 124 -0.48 7.08 3.19
C VAL A 124 -1.29 6.26 4.18
N ALA A 125 -2.20 6.92 4.90
CA ALA A 125 -3.06 6.32 5.89
C ALA A 125 -4.52 6.34 5.41
N LEU A 126 -5.21 5.20 5.44
CA LEU A 126 -6.59 5.11 4.99
C LEU A 126 -7.56 4.96 6.17
N ASP A 127 -8.50 5.88 6.29
CA ASP A 127 -9.57 5.85 7.29
C ASP A 127 -10.87 5.31 6.70
N GLY A 128 -11.06 3.99 6.80
CA GLY A 128 -12.34 3.35 6.43
C GLY A 128 -12.56 3.12 4.94
N VAL A 129 -11.49 3.05 4.14
CA VAL A 129 -11.58 2.62 2.74
C VAL A 129 -11.78 1.11 2.70
N GLU A 130 -13.02 0.67 2.51
CA GLU A 130 -13.44 -0.74 2.65
C GLU A 130 -13.53 -1.49 1.31
N ASP A 131 -13.57 -0.78 0.20
CA ASP A 131 -13.63 -1.37 -1.14
C ASP A 131 -12.22 -1.75 -1.67
N PRO A 132 -11.98 -3.02 -2.06
CA PRO A 132 -10.73 -3.46 -2.68
C PRO A 132 -10.31 -2.67 -3.92
N GLN A 133 -11.26 -2.18 -4.73
CA GLN A 133 -10.94 -1.41 -5.94
C GLN A 133 -10.34 -0.06 -5.56
N ASN A 134 -11.00 0.68 -4.67
CA ASN A 134 -10.48 1.92 -4.11
C ASN A 134 -9.13 1.74 -3.40
N LEU A 135 -8.95 0.68 -2.58
CA LEU A 135 -7.65 0.40 -1.97
C LEU A 135 -6.56 0.16 -3.03
N GLY A 136 -6.83 -0.67 -4.03
CA GLY A 136 -5.86 -0.97 -5.07
C GLY A 136 -5.49 0.26 -5.90
N ALA A 137 -6.48 1.09 -6.25
CA ALA A 137 -6.24 2.33 -6.99
C ALA A 137 -5.40 3.32 -6.17
N VAL A 138 -5.69 3.50 -4.87
CA VAL A 138 -4.86 4.33 -3.98
C VAL A 138 -3.45 3.74 -3.83
N ALA A 139 -3.32 2.43 -3.69
CA ALA A 139 -2.01 1.78 -3.61
C ALA A 139 -1.18 2.01 -4.88
N ARG A 140 -1.79 1.93 -6.05
CA ARG A 140 -1.12 2.24 -7.32
C ARG A 140 -0.61 3.66 -7.36
N VAL A 141 -1.46 4.62 -7.01
CA VAL A 141 -1.09 6.03 -6.94
C VAL A 141 0.03 6.25 -5.94
N ALA A 142 -0.09 5.70 -4.73
CA ALA A 142 0.88 5.88 -3.66
C ALA A 142 2.26 5.33 -4.05
N GLU A 143 2.30 4.13 -4.63
CA GLU A 143 3.55 3.53 -5.14
C GLU A 143 4.17 4.40 -6.23
N SER A 144 3.38 4.79 -7.23
CA SER A 144 3.86 5.59 -8.35
C SER A 144 4.26 7.02 -7.98
N ALA A 145 3.76 7.54 -6.85
CA ALA A 145 4.16 8.83 -6.28
C ALA A 145 5.33 8.71 -5.27
N GLY A 146 5.92 7.52 -5.11
CA GLY A 146 7.07 7.31 -4.22
C GLY A 146 6.73 7.19 -2.73
N ALA A 147 5.51 6.82 -2.37
CA ALA A 147 5.18 6.53 -0.98
C ALA A 147 5.92 5.27 -0.50
N HIS A 148 6.42 5.31 0.73
CA HIS A 148 7.17 4.23 1.36
C HIS A 148 6.26 3.15 1.96
N GLY A 149 5.00 3.49 2.20
CA GLY A 149 4.01 2.51 2.62
C GLY A 149 2.62 3.03 2.93
N LEU A 150 1.74 2.06 3.18
CA LEU A 150 0.33 2.26 3.51
C LEU A 150 0.05 1.85 4.95
N ILE A 151 -0.81 2.60 5.62
CA ILE A 151 -1.34 2.27 6.94
C ILE A 151 -2.84 1.98 6.82
N LEU A 152 -3.23 0.76 7.16
CA LEU A 152 -4.60 0.28 7.14
C LEU A 152 -5.04 -0.13 8.54
N THR A 153 -6.33 -0.06 8.83
CA THR A 153 -6.87 -0.57 10.09
C THR A 153 -7.16 -2.07 10.04
N LYS A 154 -7.11 -2.76 11.20
CA LYS A 154 -7.47 -4.19 11.30
C LYS A 154 -8.93 -4.46 10.95
N ARG A 155 -9.81 -3.47 11.17
CA ARG A 155 -11.22 -3.48 10.79
C ARG A 155 -11.46 -2.33 9.83
N ARG A 156 -12.53 -2.36 9.03
CA ARG A 156 -12.87 -1.29 8.07
C ARG A 156 -11.77 -1.02 7.04
N ALA A 157 -11.10 -2.09 6.61
CA ALA A 157 -10.19 -2.10 5.48
C ALA A 157 -10.25 -3.51 4.86
N PRO A 158 -10.19 -3.65 3.54
CA PRO A 158 -10.24 -4.95 2.90
C PRO A 158 -8.98 -5.77 3.20
N GLU A 159 -9.08 -7.07 2.93
CA GLU A 159 -7.91 -7.96 2.89
C GLU A 159 -7.09 -7.71 1.61
N LEU A 160 -5.79 -7.98 1.65
CA LEU A 160 -4.89 -7.82 0.51
C LEU A 160 -5.01 -9.01 -0.45
N THR A 161 -6.22 -9.16 -1.02
CA THR A 161 -6.59 -10.25 -1.92
C THR A 161 -6.05 -10.04 -3.34
N ALA A 162 -6.29 -11.02 -4.21
CA ALA A 162 -5.99 -10.90 -5.63
C ALA A 162 -6.77 -9.75 -6.31
N ALA A 163 -7.97 -9.40 -5.82
CA ALA A 163 -8.70 -8.22 -6.27
C ALA A 163 -7.94 -6.91 -6.04
N VAL A 164 -7.32 -6.71 -4.87
CA VAL A 164 -6.47 -5.53 -4.58
C VAL A 164 -5.23 -5.52 -5.48
N SER A 165 -4.66 -6.70 -5.72
CA SER A 165 -3.48 -6.86 -6.57
C SER A 165 -3.80 -6.50 -8.04
N ARG A 166 -4.98 -6.90 -8.53
CA ARG A 166 -5.48 -6.48 -9.86
C ARG A 166 -5.77 -4.98 -9.91
N ALA A 167 -6.54 -4.47 -8.95
CA ALA A 167 -6.93 -3.06 -8.90
C ALA A 167 -5.72 -2.12 -8.87
N SER A 168 -4.64 -2.54 -8.21
CA SER A 168 -3.37 -1.81 -8.17
C SER A 168 -2.44 -2.05 -9.37
N ALA A 169 -2.83 -2.91 -10.32
CA ALA A 169 -1.94 -3.41 -11.37
C ALA A 169 -0.61 -3.97 -10.82
N GLY A 170 -0.65 -4.61 -9.65
CA GLY A 170 0.53 -5.18 -9.00
C GLY A 170 1.35 -4.20 -8.14
N ALA A 171 1.04 -2.91 -8.14
CA ALA A 171 1.80 -1.91 -7.36
C ALA A 171 1.80 -2.20 -5.85
N ILE A 172 0.75 -2.85 -5.33
CA ILE A 172 0.68 -3.27 -3.92
C ILE A 172 1.83 -4.23 -3.53
N GLU A 173 2.42 -4.94 -4.49
CA GLU A 173 3.55 -5.84 -4.25
C GLU A 173 4.80 -5.06 -3.80
N TRP A 174 4.93 -3.80 -4.19
CA TRP A 174 6.09 -2.96 -3.89
C TRP A 174 5.91 -2.15 -2.59
N LEU A 175 4.68 -1.76 -2.25
CA LEU A 175 4.39 -1.00 -1.03
C LEU A 175 4.43 -1.83 0.25
N ARG A 176 5.06 -1.29 1.30
CA ARG A 176 4.93 -1.85 2.66
C ARG A 176 3.58 -1.46 3.25
N VAL A 177 2.86 -2.44 3.79
CA VAL A 177 1.52 -2.22 4.36
C VAL A 177 1.58 -2.54 5.86
N ALA A 178 1.29 -1.58 6.70
CA ALA A 178 1.10 -1.79 8.14
C ALA A 178 -0.37 -1.91 8.48
N ARG A 179 -0.72 -2.87 9.36
CA ARG A 179 -2.10 -3.06 9.82
C ARG A 179 -2.25 -2.73 11.31
N VAL A 180 -2.90 -1.63 11.61
CA VAL A 180 -3.01 -1.07 12.98
C VAL A 180 -4.39 -1.33 13.60
N PRO A 181 -4.49 -1.55 14.92
CA PRO A 181 -5.78 -1.75 15.58
C PRO A 181 -6.61 -0.46 15.67
N ASN A 182 -5.96 0.71 15.78
CA ASN A 182 -6.60 2.01 15.92
C ASN A 182 -5.78 3.03 15.13
N LEU A 183 -6.42 3.69 14.16
CA LEU A 183 -5.75 4.66 13.31
C LEU A 183 -5.30 5.90 14.06
N GLY A 184 -6.15 6.49 14.91
CA GLY A 184 -5.79 7.69 15.68
C GLY A 184 -4.56 7.46 16.58
N ARG A 185 -4.47 6.29 17.23
CA ARG A 185 -3.26 5.95 17.99
C ARG A 185 -2.02 5.86 17.11
N ALA A 186 -2.15 5.29 15.91
CA ALA A 186 -1.05 5.21 14.96
C ALA A 186 -0.61 6.60 14.49
N LEU A 187 -1.56 7.49 14.18
CA LEU A 187 -1.26 8.87 13.78
C LEU A 187 -0.58 9.68 14.89
N ALA A 188 -1.02 9.53 16.14
CA ALA A 188 -0.33 10.12 17.28
C ALA A 188 1.12 9.61 17.42
N THR A 189 1.38 8.33 17.13
CA THR A 189 2.76 7.79 17.05
C THR A 189 3.54 8.44 15.91
N LEU A 190 2.92 8.66 14.74
CA LEU A 190 3.58 9.34 13.62
C LEU A 190 3.99 10.78 13.98
N GLN A 191 3.11 11.54 14.63
CA GLN A 191 3.44 12.90 15.09
C GLN A 191 4.59 12.92 16.10
N ALA A 192 4.65 11.94 17.00
CA ALA A 192 5.76 11.77 17.93
C ALA A 192 7.10 11.38 17.24
N GLU A 193 7.03 10.96 15.98
CA GLU A 193 8.17 10.62 15.11
C GLU A 193 8.37 11.69 14.00
N ASP A 194 7.91 12.93 14.28
CA ASP A 194 8.07 14.11 13.44
C ASP A 194 7.41 14.03 12.04
N TYR A 195 6.36 13.23 11.90
CA TYR A 195 5.53 13.25 10.70
C TYR A 195 4.51 14.38 10.75
N TRP A 196 4.47 15.19 9.69
CA TRP A 196 3.33 16.04 9.38
C TRP A 196 2.14 15.19 8.94
N LEU A 197 0.95 15.48 9.45
CA LEU A 197 -0.30 14.85 9.06
C LEU A 197 -1.09 15.78 8.14
N VAL A 198 -1.22 15.39 6.88
CA VAL A 198 -2.05 16.10 5.89
C VAL A 198 -3.30 15.27 5.62
N ALA A 199 -4.46 15.74 6.05
CA ALA A 199 -5.73 15.04 5.89
C ALA A 199 -6.60 15.66 4.80
N ALA A 200 -7.10 14.84 3.88
CA ALA A 200 -8.05 15.27 2.86
C ALA A 200 -9.42 15.56 3.49
N ALA A 201 -9.78 16.83 3.58
CA ALA A 201 -11.01 17.32 4.18
C ALA A 201 -11.75 18.22 3.19
N PRO A 202 -12.62 17.65 2.33
CA PRO A 202 -13.47 18.45 1.46
C PRO A 202 -14.26 19.48 2.29
N GLU A 203 -14.34 20.73 1.83
CA GLU A 203 -15.16 21.80 2.41
C GLU A 203 -14.72 22.31 3.80
N ALA A 204 -13.67 21.73 4.39
CA ALA A 204 -13.19 22.07 5.73
C ALA A 204 -11.66 22.24 5.82
N GLY A 205 -10.96 22.16 4.69
CA GLY A 205 -9.51 22.30 4.60
C GLY A 205 -9.09 23.61 3.92
N ASP A 206 -7.82 23.95 4.09
CA ASP A 206 -7.17 24.95 3.26
C ASP A 206 -6.97 24.41 1.84
N SER A 207 -6.85 25.32 0.87
CA SER A 207 -6.55 24.91 -0.50
C SER A 207 -5.21 24.15 -0.55
N LEU A 208 -5.24 22.92 -1.08
CA LEU A 208 -4.06 22.09 -1.32
C LEU A 208 -2.94 22.88 -2.01
N PHE A 209 -3.31 23.72 -2.98
CA PHE A 209 -2.35 24.49 -3.78
C PHE A 209 -1.68 25.66 -3.02
N ARG A 210 -2.01 25.84 -1.74
CA ARG A 210 -1.55 26.95 -0.90
C ARG A 210 -0.93 26.51 0.42
N ILE A 211 -0.84 25.21 0.68
CA ILE A 211 -0.20 24.71 1.91
C ILE A 211 1.30 25.05 1.93
N ASP A 212 1.89 25.19 3.12
CA ASP A 212 3.29 25.59 3.32
C ASP A 212 4.27 24.54 2.76
N ASP A 213 5.26 24.97 1.98
CA ASP A 213 6.31 24.09 1.42
C ASP A 213 7.20 23.45 2.50
N ARG A 214 7.23 23.98 3.73
CA ARG A 214 8.02 23.43 4.84
C ARG A 214 7.66 21.98 5.18
N ILE A 215 6.43 21.54 4.89
CA ILE A 215 6.01 20.16 5.11
C ILE A 215 6.67 19.17 4.13
N LEU A 216 7.24 19.69 3.03
CA LEU A 216 7.80 18.89 1.94
C LEU A 216 9.21 18.40 2.24
N THR A 217 9.94 19.05 3.13
CA THR A 217 11.32 18.64 3.49
C THR A 217 11.39 17.68 4.68
N GLY A 218 10.25 17.31 5.26
CA GLY A 218 10.16 16.46 6.45
C GLY A 218 9.44 15.12 6.20
N ASN A 219 9.21 14.36 7.27
CA ASN A 219 8.36 13.18 7.21
C ASN A 219 6.89 13.60 7.06
N LEU A 220 6.16 12.91 6.19
CA LEU A 220 4.78 13.27 5.86
C LEU A 220 3.90 12.03 5.76
N ALA A 221 2.71 12.11 6.35
CA ALA A 221 1.65 11.12 6.21
C ALA A 221 0.38 11.78 5.66
N VAL A 222 -0.06 11.32 4.49
CA VAL A 222 -1.32 11.76 3.87
C VAL A 222 -2.44 10.85 4.36
N VAL A 223 -3.49 11.42 4.93
CA VAL A 223 -4.67 10.70 5.42
C VAL A 223 -5.81 10.86 4.43
N LEU A 224 -6.35 9.74 3.96
CA LEU A 224 -7.48 9.68 3.02
C LEU A 224 -8.67 8.95 3.65
N GLY A 225 -9.87 9.46 3.41
CA GLY A 225 -11.10 8.95 3.99
C GLY A 225 -11.89 8.00 3.09
N ALA A 226 -12.88 7.34 3.69
CA ALA A 226 -13.86 6.53 2.97
C ALA A 226 -14.70 7.39 2.02
N GLU A 227 -15.18 6.80 0.94
CA GLU A 227 -16.18 7.43 0.08
C GLU A 227 -17.48 7.71 0.87
N GLY A 228 -18.07 8.89 0.65
CA GLY A 228 -19.26 9.37 1.33
C GLY A 228 -19.05 9.81 2.79
N ARG A 229 -18.47 8.95 3.64
CA ARG A 229 -18.24 9.27 5.07
C ARG A 229 -17.03 10.17 5.31
N GLY A 230 -16.08 10.22 4.38
CA GLY A 230 -14.83 10.93 4.56
C GLY A 230 -13.98 10.39 5.70
N ILE A 231 -13.14 11.27 6.25
CA ILE A 231 -12.29 10.99 7.42
C ILE A 231 -13.10 11.25 8.69
N ARG A 232 -12.96 10.39 9.70
CA ARG A 232 -13.62 10.58 11.00
C ARG A 232 -13.14 11.87 11.66
N ARG A 233 -14.07 12.61 12.30
CA ARG A 233 -13.78 13.86 13.01
C ARG A 233 -12.59 13.76 13.98
N SER A 234 -12.52 12.71 14.78
CA SER A 234 -11.41 12.54 15.74
C SER A 234 -10.03 12.34 15.07
N ILE A 235 -10.00 11.97 13.79
CA ILE A 235 -8.78 11.87 12.98
C ILE A 235 -8.46 13.25 12.36
N LEU A 236 -9.47 13.98 11.88
CA LEU A 236 -9.30 15.35 11.39
C LEU A 236 -8.75 16.28 12.48
N GLU A 237 -9.23 16.15 13.73
CA GLU A 237 -8.76 16.93 14.88
C GLU A 237 -7.29 16.67 15.25
N GLN A 238 -6.68 15.59 14.74
CA GLN A 238 -5.25 15.29 14.93
C GLN A 238 -4.38 15.80 13.78
N ALA A 239 -4.97 16.14 12.63
CA ALA A 239 -4.21 16.53 11.46
C ALA A 239 -3.57 17.91 11.65
N ASP A 240 -2.30 18.05 11.27
CA ASP A 240 -1.61 19.33 11.29
C ASP A 240 -2.11 20.23 10.16
N HIS A 241 -2.50 19.63 9.03
CA HIS A 241 -3.07 20.31 7.89
C HIS A 241 -4.32 19.60 7.38
N LEU A 242 -5.42 20.34 7.31
CA LEU A 242 -6.61 19.92 6.57
C LEU A 242 -6.53 20.52 5.18
N VAL A 243 -6.66 19.68 4.15
CA VAL A 243 -6.53 20.12 2.76
C VAL A 243 -7.76 19.77 1.95
N GLU A 244 -8.19 20.71 1.12
CA GLU A 244 -9.17 20.48 0.08
C GLU A 244 -8.55 20.66 -1.32
N ILE A 245 -9.06 19.87 -2.27
CA ILE A 245 -8.74 20.06 -3.69
C ILE A 245 -9.73 21.09 -4.24
N PRO A 246 -9.29 22.25 -4.75
CA PRO A 246 -10.21 23.25 -5.27
C PRO A 246 -11.08 22.72 -6.41
N MET A 247 -12.39 22.64 -6.16
CA MET A 247 -13.38 22.19 -7.13
C MET A 247 -13.99 23.40 -7.85
N ARG A 248 -13.95 23.41 -9.19
CA ARG A 248 -14.62 24.44 -10.03
C ARG A 248 -15.90 23.95 -10.69
N GLY A 249 -16.23 22.67 -10.50
CA GLY A 249 -17.41 22.03 -11.06
C GLY A 249 -18.62 22.10 -10.13
N LYS A 250 -19.67 21.35 -10.48
CA LYS A 250 -20.93 21.26 -9.71
C LYS A 250 -20.95 20.10 -8.70
N ILE A 251 -19.96 19.21 -8.73
CA ILE A 251 -19.86 18.07 -7.80
C ILE A 251 -19.02 18.46 -6.59
N ALA A 252 -19.36 17.89 -5.44
CA ALA A 252 -18.77 18.25 -4.15
C ALA A 252 -17.41 17.56 -3.87
N SER A 253 -17.17 16.38 -4.47
CA SER A 253 -15.99 15.59 -4.13
C SER A 253 -15.49 14.72 -5.28
N LEU A 254 -14.24 14.32 -5.18
CA LEU A 254 -13.60 13.32 -6.03
C LEU A 254 -13.65 11.93 -5.36
N ASN A 255 -13.50 10.88 -6.16
CA ASN A 255 -13.23 9.54 -5.62
C ASN A 255 -11.92 9.55 -4.81
N VAL A 256 -11.84 8.72 -3.77
CA VAL A 256 -10.68 8.68 -2.85
C VAL A 256 -9.35 8.46 -3.57
N SER A 257 -9.31 7.63 -4.61
CA SER A 257 -8.10 7.38 -5.39
C SER A 257 -7.70 8.58 -6.24
N THR A 258 -8.67 9.27 -6.84
CA THR A 258 -8.44 10.51 -7.59
C THR A 258 -7.96 11.64 -6.67
N ALA A 259 -8.58 11.79 -5.50
CA ALA A 259 -8.15 12.77 -4.51
C ALA A 259 -6.72 12.48 -4.01
N GLY A 260 -6.44 11.21 -3.71
CA GLY A 260 -5.09 10.76 -3.36
C GLY A 260 -4.08 11.07 -4.46
N ALA A 261 -4.43 10.88 -5.73
CA ALA A 261 -3.54 11.20 -6.85
C ALA A 261 -3.22 12.69 -6.93
N VAL A 262 -4.23 13.55 -6.85
CA VAL A 262 -4.02 15.01 -6.90
C VAL A 262 -3.14 15.47 -5.73
N ILE A 263 -3.43 14.99 -4.51
CA ILE A 263 -2.65 15.38 -3.32
C ILE A 263 -1.21 14.88 -3.42
N LEU A 264 -1.01 13.59 -3.68
CA LEU A 264 0.33 13.00 -3.68
C LEU A 264 1.21 13.55 -4.81
N TYR A 265 0.66 13.76 -6.00
CA TYR A 265 1.44 14.33 -7.11
C TYR A 265 1.67 15.83 -6.99
N ASP A 266 0.77 16.61 -6.36
CA ASP A 266 1.07 18.02 -6.08
C ASP A 266 2.23 18.15 -5.06
N LEU A 267 2.19 17.34 -4.00
CA LEU A 267 3.27 17.26 -3.02
C LEU A 267 4.60 16.83 -3.66
N LEU A 268 4.57 15.79 -4.51
CA LEU A 268 5.76 15.32 -5.24
C LEU A 268 6.33 16.43 -6.14
N ARG A 269 5.49 17.05 -6.97
CA ARG A 269 5.90 18.13 -7.89
C ARG A 269 6.56 19.29 -7.14
N ARG A 270 6.02 19.67 -5.99
CA ARG A 270 6.58 20.77 -5.18
C ARG A 270 7.88 20.36 -4.49
N ALA A 271 7.98 19.12 -4.02
CA ALA A 271 9.23 18.60 -3.46
C ALA A 271 10.36 18.61 -4.50
N GLU A 272 10.10 18.17 -5.74
CA GLU A 272 11.07 18.22 -6.84
C GLU A 272 11.47 19.65 -7.26
N SER A 273 10.65 20.65 -6.94
CA SER A 273 10.96 22.07 -7.24
C SER A 273 11.74 22.76 -6.12
N THR A 274 11.85 22.12 -4.96
CA THR A 274 12.51 22.68 -3.76
C THR A 274 13.95 22.16 -3.59
N ASP A 275 14.26 21.02 -4.20
CA ASP A 275 15.61 20.45 -4.35
C ASP A 275 16.41 21.13 -5.49
#